data_AF-A0A484LR96-F1
#
_entry.id   AF-A0A484LR96-F1
#
_cell.length_a   1.000
_cell.length_b   1.000
_cell.length_c   1.000
_cell.angle_alpha   90.00
_cell.angle_beta   90.00
_cell.angle_gamma   90.00
#
_symmetry.space_group_name_H-M   'P 1'
#
loop_
_entity.id
_entity.type
_entity.pdbx_description
1 polymer ?
#
loop_
_entity_poly.entity_id
_entity_poly.type
_entity_poly.pdbx_seq_one_letter_code
_entity_poly.pdbx_strand_id
1 'polypeptide(L)'
;MAMSLKQTPPASEWYREICENREIDREGSCRPPPPRFVSVSTRGCSYPFSLVRSEQHCGNGPPAIGRSDCKIDLYNCSRRLQALYAHWNEYREIFWGCSNVLAIATPPPTYDFRYLKSSAMNIWLFGYEFPQTIMVFGEKQIHFLCSQMKASLLEAVTKTVQDVVGADIVVHVKSKGEDGSTQMDAIFNSIRTQLKSPVVGYIAKEAPEGKLLEMWAHKLKNSGLPRGDITHGISDILALKDRMEIMNVRKAAYLSASTLEYCVVPKLLRIIDEEKRATHSSLSKMTEKAVLEGKGVRFIYLPVCQNGGKKATHSSFSDEREQSLLRLEKIDICYAPIFQSGGKFDLRPGAISNDETLYYDSGSAIVCAVGSQYNSYCSNVARTFLIDPTPT
;
A
#
# COMPACT_ATOMS: atom_id res chain seq x y z
N MET A 1 23.22 -34.80 -30.58
CA MET A 1 22.68 -35.96 -29.84
C MET A 1 21.78 -35.39 -28.75
N ALA A 2 20.49 -35.69 -28.78
CA ALA A 2 19.45 -34.98 -28.03
C ALA A 2 19.66 -35.05 -26.50
N MET A 3 19.71 -33.90 -25.82
CA MET A 3 19.61 -33.82 -24.36
C MET A 3 18.18 -33.53 -23.95
N SER A 4 17.66 -34.41 -23.11
CA SER A 4 16.30 -34.43 -22.59
C SER A 4 15.98 -33.17 -21.78
N LEU A 5 14.91 -32.48 -22.18
CA LEU A 5 14.22 -31.44 -21.40
C LEU A 5 13.75 -32.05 -20.07
N LYS A 6 14.32 -31.61 -18.94
CA LYS A 6 13.60 -31.73 -17.67
C LYS A 6 12.48 -30.69 -17.71
N GLN A 7 11.24 -31.17 -17.85
CA GLN A 7 10.05 -30.36 -17.72
C GLN A 7 10.10 -29.60 -16.38
N THR A 8 9.98 -28.28 -16.44
CA THR A 8 9.70 -27.45 -15.27
C THR A 8 8.38 -27.93 -14.66
N PRO A 9 8.31 -28.15 -13.33
CA PRO A 9 7.08 -28.57 -12.70
C PRO A 9 5.96 -27.53 -12.91
N PRO A 10 4.70 -27.95 -13.01
CA PRO A 10 3.57 -27.03 -12.97
C PRO A 10 3.61 -26.18 -11.69
N ALA A 11 3.12 -24.93 -11.74
CA ALA A 11 3.12 -23.98 -10.62
C ALA A 11 2.58 -24.54 -9.28
N SER A 12 1.84 -25.66 -9.31
CA SER A 12 1.40 -26.41 -8.13
C SER A 12 2.53 -27.07 -7.33
N GLU A 13 3.66 -27.44 -7.94
CA GLU A 13 4.78 -28.07 -7.22
C GLU A 13 5.72 -27.04 -6.57
N TRP A 14 5.79 -25.82 -7.08
CA TRP A 14 6.56 -24.72 -6.46
C TRP A 14 6.04 -24.32 -5.09
N TYR A 15 4.73 -24.45 -4.85
CA TYR A 15 4.14 -24.22 -3.54
C TYR A 15 4.51 -25.30 -2.51
N ARG A 16 4.82 -26.53 -2.94
CA ARG A 16 5.28 -27.61 -2.03
C ARG A 16 6.66 -27.32 -1.48
N GLU A 17 7.59 -26.90 -2.33
CA GLU A 17 9.00 -26.67 -1.97
C GLU A 17 9.19 -25.48 -1.00
N ILE A 18 8.35 -24.45 -1.11
CA ILE A 18 8.33 -23.31 -0.16
C ILE A 18 7.78 -23.71 1.23
N CYS A 19 6.94 -24.75 1.30
CA CYS A 19 6.35 -25.21 2.55
C CYS A 19 7.23 -26.26 3.29
N GLU A 20 8.08 -26.99 2.57
CA GLU A 20 8.88 -28.09 3.13
C GLU A 20 10.17 -27.62 3.83
N ASN A 21 10.75 -26.48 3.46
CA ASN A 21 12.01 -25.99 4.02
C ASN A 21 11.86 -25.08 5.26
N ARG A 22 11.26 -25.60 6.34
CA ARG A 22 11.45 -25.03 7.69
C ARG A 22 12.20 -26.02 8.57
N GLU A 23 13.53 -25.91 8.57
CA GLU A 23 14.33 -26.46 9.66
C GLU A 23 13.96 -25.71 10.95
N ILE A 24 13.54 -26.50 11.94
CA ILE A 24 13.23 -26.06 13.29
C ILE A 24 14.54 -26.14 14.08
N ASP A 25 15.17 -24.99 14.33
CA ASP A 25 16.22 -24.93 15.36
C ASP A 25 15.58 -24.98 16.74
N ARG A 26 16.05 -25.98 17.50
CA ARG A 26 15.60 -26.31 18.85
C ARG A 26 16.14 -25.30 19.84
N GLU A 27 15.41 -24.24 20.13
CA GLU A 27 15.38 -23.58 21.45
C GLU A 27 14.28 -22.51 21.47
N GLY A 28 13.18 -22.82 22.16
CA GLY A 28 11.97 -22.01 22.19
C GLY A 28 12.09 -20.71 22.99
N SER A 29 12.74 -19.69 22.43
CA SER A 29 12.59 -18.31 22.93
C SER A 29 12.53 -17.28 21.79
N CYS A 30 11.36 -16.64 21.63
CA CYS A 30 11.22 -15.44 20.82
C CYS A 30 11.69 -14.24 21.64
N ARG A 31 12.90 -13.75 21.41
CA ARG A 31 13.25 -12.35 21.70
C ARG A 31 13.45 -11.60 20.39
N PRO A 32 12.86 -10.41 20.21
CA PRO A 32 13.11 -9.61 19.02
C PRO A 32 14.55 -9.06 19.05
N PRO A 33 15.29 -9.08 17.93
CA PRO A 33 16.55 -8.35 17.83
C PRO A 33 16.28 -6.82 17.85
N PRO A 34 17.21 -6.01 18.36
CA PRO A 34 17.02 -4.57 18.48
C PRO A 34 17.00 -3.87 17.11
N PRO A 35 16.23 -2.77 16.95
CA PRO A 35 16.08 -2.10 15.66
C PRO A 35 17.35 -1.32 15.29
N ARG A 36 17.97 -1.67 14.15
CA ARG A 36 18.89 -0.77 13.44
C ARG A 36 18.09 0.06 12.45
N PHE A 37 17.91 1.34 12.78
CA PHE A 37 17.32 2.33 11.88
C PHE A 37 18.32 2.73 10.79
N VAL A 38 17.87 2.73 9.53
CA VAL A 38 18.47 3.52 8.46
C VAL A 38 17.35 4.32 7.81
N SER A 39 17.35 5.64 8.05
CA SER A 39 16.50 6.59 7.32
C SER A 39 17.19 6.98 6.02
N VAL A 40 16.52 6.83 4.89
CA VAL A 40 16.99 7.36 3.60
C VAL A 40 15.99 8.39 3.09
N SER A 41 16.51 9.60 2.85
CA SER A 41 15.84 10.71 2.18
C SER A 41 16.04 10.56 0.68
N THR A 42 14.98 10.68 -0.12
CA THR A 42 15.06 10.69 -1.58
C THR A 42 14.47 11.98 -2.13
N ARG A 43 15.32 12.78 -2.80
CA ARG A 43 14.92 13.90 -3.63
C ARG A 43 14.34 13.39 -4.94
N GLY A 44 13.26 14.02 -5.39
CA GLY A 44 12.46 13.59 -6.53
C GLY A 44 13.06 13.90 -7.90
N CYS A 45 12.58 13.16 -8.89
CA CYS A 45 12.55 13.53 -10.30
C CYS A 45 11.13 13.25 -10.80
N SER A 46 10.45 14.30 -11.25
CA SER A 46 9.11 14.25 -11.83
C SER A 46 9.18 14.23 -13.36
N TYR A 47 8.32 13.43 -13.99
CA TYR A 47 8.06 13.47 -15.44
C TYR A 47 6.57 13.65 -15.72
N PRO A 48 6.19 14.39 -16.78
CA PRO A 48 4.81 14.58 -17.17
C PRO A 48 4.43 13.57 -18.25
N PHE A 49 3.42 12.73 -18.02
CA PHE A 49 2.52 12.29 -19.10
C PHE A 49 1.23 11.71 -18.52
N SER A 50 0.11 12.10 -19.12
CA SER A 50 -1.24 11.74 -18.72
C SER A 50 -1.58 10.30 -19.13
N LEU A 51 -1.78 9.44 -18.14
CA LEU A 51 -2.45 8.14 -18.28
C LEU A 51 -3.66 8.12 -17.34
N VAL A 52 -4.82 7.72 -17.84
CA VAL A 52 -6.05 7.58 -17.04
C VAL A 52 -5.92 6.33 -16.17
N ARG A 53 -5.66 6.51 -14.87
CA ARG A 53 -5.63 5.45 -13.86
C ARG A 53 -7.03 5.21 -13.28
N SER A 54 -7.32 3.98 -12.87
CA SER A 54 -8.50 3.63 -12.06
C SER A 54 -8.29 4.11 -10.63
N GLU A 55 -8.47 5.40 -10.42
CA GLU A 55 -8.36 6.03 -9.12
C GLU A 55 -9.62 5.75 -8.27
N GLN A 56 -9.45 5.12 -7.11
CA GLN A 56 -10.48 5.09 -6.05
C GLN A 56 -10.27 6.29 -5.11
N HIS A 57 -10.22 7.51 -5.68
CA HIS A 57 -10.18 8.74 -4.91
C HIS A 57 -11.58 9.36 -4.87
N CYS A 58 -12.00 9.80 -3.70
CA CYS A 58 -13.17 10.68 -3.60
C CYS A 58 -12.69 12.14 -3.74
N GLY A 59 -12.52 12.68 -4.96
CA GLY A 59 -11.85 13.99 -5.16
C GLY A 59 -11.96 14.68 -6.53
N ASN A 60 -11.77 16.02 -6.51
CA ASN A 60 -12.09 17.02 -7.56
C ASN A 60 -11.14 17.07 -8.78
N GLY A 61 -11.12 16.03 -9.62
CA GLY A 61 -10.51 16.10 -10.96
C GLY A 61 -11.48 16.62 -12.05
N PRO A 62 -11.00 17.07 -13.24
CA PRO A 62 -11.89 17.24 -14.39
C PRO A 62 -12.60 15.92 -14.72
N PRO A 63 -13.81 15.94 -15.30
CA PRO A 63 -14.64 14.75 -15.44
C PRO A 63 -14.02 13.78 -16.45
N ALA A 64 -13.22 12.84 -15.96
CA ALA A 64 -12.86 11.65 -16.70
C ALA A 64 -13.85 10.53 -16.34
N ILE A 65 -14.26 9.82 -17.37
CA ILE A 65 -15.27 8.76 -17.46
C ILE A 65 -15.27 7.84 -16.22
N GLY A 66 -16.39 7.84 -15.48
CA GLY A 66 -16.67 6.88 -14.40
C GLY A 66 -16.62 7.48 -13.00
N ARG A 67 -17.68 8.20 -12.59
CA ARG A 67 -17.90 8.51 -11.18
C ARG A 67 -18.22 7.20 -10.46
N SER A 68 -17.23 6.58 -9.84
CA SER A 68 -17.45 5.45 -8.94
C SER A 68 -18.27 5.96 -7.75
N ASP A 69 -19.38 5.31 -7.43
CA ASP A 69 -20.12 5.58 -6.19
C ASP A 69 -19.19 5.24 -5.02
N CYS A 70 -18.56 6.26 -4.43
CA CYS A 70 -17.76 6.14 -3.21
C CYS A 70 -18.69 5.73 -2.06
N LYS A 71 -18.85 4.42 -1.82
CA LYS A 71 -19.65 3.87 -0.74
C LYS A 71 -18.74 3.28 0.33
N ILE A 72 -18.65 3.97 1.47
CA ILE A 72 -17.88 3.49 2.62
C ILE A 72 -18.50 2.19 3.14
N ASP A 73 -17.67 1.17 3.34
CA ASP A 73 -18.07 -0.07 3.98
C ASP A 73 -18.19 0.16 5.50
N LEU A 74 -19.43 0.38 5.95
CA LEU A 74 -19.73 0.72 7.35
C LEU A 74 -19.34 -0.40 8.32
N TYR A 75 -19.40 -1.66 7.90
CA TYR A 75 -19.03 -2.80 8.75
C TYR A 75 -17.52 -2.82 9.02
N ASN A 76 -16.72 -2.67 7.96
CA ASN A 76 -15.27 -2.61 8.10
C ASN A 76 -14.82 -1.33 8.80
N CYS A 77 -15.47 -0.19 8.50
CA CYS A 77 -15.21 1.08 9.17
C CYS A 77 -15.44 0.98 10.68
N SER A 78 -16.60 0.46 11.09
CA SER A 78 -16.94 0.21 12.50
C SER A 78 -15.87 -0.62 13.21
N ARG A 79 -15.55 -1.80 12.67
CA ARG A 79 -14.58 -2.71 13.30
C ARG A 79 -13.18 -2.12 13.41
N ARG A 80 -12.72 -1.44 12.36
CA ARG A 80 -11.37 -0.86 12.31
C ARG A 80 -11.25 0.38 13.20
N LEU A 81 -12.30 1.18 13.29
CA LEU A 81 -12.34 2.31 14.21
C LEU A 81 -12.33 1.83 15.67
N GLN A 82 -13.08 0.78 16.01
CA GLN A 82 -13.04 0.17 17.32
C GLN A 82 -11.63 -0.35 17.66
N ALA A 83 -11.00 -1.06 16.71
CA ALA A 83 -9.64 -1.56 16.87
C ALA A 83 -8.62 -0.42 17.06
N LEU A 84 -8.75 0.67 16.31
CA LEU A 84 -7.91 1.86 16.45
C LEU A 84 -8.03 2.45 17.86
N TYR A 85 -9.25 2.71 18.35
CA TYR A 85 -9.44 3.31 19.68
C TYR A 85 -9.01 2.39 20.82
N ALA A 86 -9.27 1.08 20.72
CA ALA A 86 -8.82 0.11 21.71
C ALA A 86 -7.28 0.07 21.78
N HIS A 87 -6.62 -0.13 20.64
CA HIS A 87 -5.17 -0.18 20.56
C HIS A 87 -4.52 1.16 20.95
N TRP A 88 -5.11 2.28 20.55
CA TRP A 88 -4.65 3.61 20.92
C TRP A 88 -4.70 3.84 22.44
N ASN A 89 -5.79 3.44 23.09
CA ASN A 89 -5.95 3.62 24.54
C ASN A 89 -5.04 2.68 25.34
N GLU A 90 -4.90 1.43 24.91
CA GLU A 90 -4.07 0.44 25.60
C GLU A 90 -2.57 0.72 25.48
N TYR A 91 -2.10 1.11 24.29
CA TYR A 91 -0.67 1.26 23.99
C TYR A 91 -0.24 2.72 23.79
N ARG A 92 -0.96 3.67 24.41
CA ARG A 92 -0.80 5.11 24.18
C ARG A 92 0.65 5.60 24.36
N GLU A 93 1.30 5.17 25.43
CA GLU A 93 2.67 5.58 25.78
C GLU A 93 3.72 4.90 24.92
N ILE A 94 3.46 3.66 24.49
CA ILE A 94 4.43 2.80 23.80
C ILE A 94 4.49 3.14 22.31
N PHE A 95 3.32 3.25 21.65
CA PHE A 95 3.25 3.36 20.20
C PHE A 95 2.69 4.69 19.69
N TRP A 96 1.93 5.42 20.50
CA TRP A 96 1.19 6.61 20.07
C TRP A 96 1.78 7.92 20.60
N GLY A 97 3.03 7.90 21.08
CA GLY A 97 3.76 9.09 21.51
C GLY A 97 3.06 9.85 22.65
N CYS A 98 2.38 9.12 23.55
CA CYS A 98 1.57 9.68 24.64
C CYS A 98 0.42 10.59 24.16
N SER A 99 0.03 10.49 22.89
CA SER A 99 -0.98 11.37 22.29
C SER A 99 -2.37 11.00 22.76
N ASN A 100 -3.18 11.99 23.14
CA ASN A 100 -4.61 11.85 23.46
C ASN A 100 -5.51 12.54 22.41
N VAL A 101 -4.90 13.04 21.33
CA VAL A 101 -5.53 13.40 20.06
C VAL A 101 -4.66 12.87 18.92
N LEU A 102 -5.23 12.28 17.86
CA LEU A 102 -4.47 11.84 16.68
C LEU A 102 -4.81 12.71 15.48
N ALA A 103 -3.85 13.42 14.91
CA ALA A 103 -4.02 14.17 13.67
C ALA A 103 -3.37 13.45 12.48
N ILE A 104 -4.20 13.09 11.51
CA ILE A 104 -3.80 12.46 10.24
C ILE A 104 -4.11 13.45 9.11
N ALA A 105 -3.07 14.02 8.52
CA ALA A 105 -3.17 14.99 7.45
C ALA A 105 -2.70 14.37 6.14
N THR A 106 -3.58 14.31 5.14
CA THR A 106 -3.32 13.66 3.85
C THR A 106 -3.12 14.70 2.75
N PRO A 107 -2.00 14.67 2.00
CA PRO A 107 -1.65 15.69 1.03
C PRO A 107 -2.55 15.68 -0.22
N PRO A 108 -2.38 16.64 -1.14
CA PRO A 108 -2.94 16.55 -2.49
C PRO A 108 -2.55 15.26 -3.21
N PRO A 109 -3.37 14.79 -4.14
CA PRO A 109 -3.03 13.61 -4.94
C PRO A 109 -1.79 13.90 -5.80
N THR A 110 -0.99 12.86 -6.04
CA THR A 110 0.18 12.93 -6.92
C THR A 110 0.23 11.75 -7.85
N TYR A 111 0.81 11.96 -9.04
CA TYR A 111 1.01 10.90 -10.03
C TYR A 111 2.13 9.93 -9.66
N ASP A 112 3.07 10.36 -8.80
CA ASP A 112 4.17 9.55 -8.29
C ASP A 112 3.67 8.46 -7.33
N PHE A 113 4.28 7.28 -7.40
CA PHE A 113 4.02 6.18 -6.47
C PHE A 113 4.54 6.52 -5.08
N ARG A 114 3.66 7.02 -4.21
CA ARG A 114 4.01 7.41 -2.84
C ARG A 114 3.12 6.68 -1.84
N TYR A 115 3.76 5.93 -0.96
CA TYR A 115 3.09 5.18 0.10
C TYR A 115 3.14 5.95 1.40
N LEU A 116 2.10 6.75 1.64
CA LEU A 116 1.93 7.53 2.86
C LEU A 116 1.10 6.75 3.89
N LYS A 117 1.50 6.84 5.16
CA LYS A 117 0.73 6.32 6.29
C LYS A 117 -0.58 7.06 6.46
N SER A 118 -0.62 8.37 6.17
CA SER A 118 -1.86 9.14 6.14
C SER A 118 -2.88 8.54 5.15
N SER A 119 -2.44 8.31 3.91
CA SER A 119 -3.26 7.65 2.87
C SER A 119 -3.64 6.22 3.25
N ALA A 120 -2.70 5.42 3.78
CA ALA A 120 -2.98 4.06 4.23
C ALA A 120 -4.04 4.00 5.34
N MET A 121 -4.01 4.94 6.30
CA MET A 121 -5.02 5.03 7.35
C MET A 121 -6.41 5.38 6.79
N ASN A 122 -6.49 6.28 5.81
CA ASN A 122 -7.76 6.58 5.14
C ASN A 122 -8.34 5.34 4.46
N ILE A 123 -7.51 4.64 3.67
CA ILE A 123 -7.90 3.42 2.95
C ILE A 123 -8.29 2.31 3.93
N TRP A 124 -7.56 2.17 5.03
CA TRP A 124 -7.86 1.17 6.05
C TRP A 124 -9.17 1.49 6.77
N LEU A 125 -9.40 2.73 7.23
CA LEU A 125 -10.63 3.08 7.94
C LEU A 125 -11.87 3.18 7.05
N PHE A 126 -11.74 3.75 5.86
CA PHE A 126 -12.89 4.17 5.04
C PHE A 126 -12.95 3.47 3.68
N GLY A 127 -11.93 2.71 3.29
CA GLY A 127 -11.83 2.06 1.98
C GLY A 127 -11.35 2.98 0.86
N TYR A 128 -11.18 4.26 1.12
CA TYR A 128 -10.79 5.28 0.13
C TYR A 128 -9.75 6.22 0.69
N GLU A 129 -8.93 6.80 -0.18
CA GLU A 129 -8.08 7.92 0.21
C GLU A 129 -8.89 9.23 0.18
N PHE A 130 -8.58 10.12 1.13
CA PHE A 130 -9.15 11.47 1.23
C PHE A 130 -8.05 12.52 1.01
N PRO A 131 -7.66 12.84 -0.25
CA PRO A 131 -6.63 13.83 -0.49
C PRO A 131 -7.02 15.22 0.00
N GLN A 132 -6.04 16.06 0.36
CA GLN A 132 -6.26 17.40 0.94
C GLN A 132 -7.26 17.40 2.10
N THR A 133 -7.08 16.48 3.06
CA THR A 133 -7.98 16.32 4.21
C THR A 133 -7.17 16.18 5.48
N ILE A 134 -7.63 16.81 6.56
CA ILE A 134 -7.09 16.62 7.90
C ILE A 134 -8.16 15.96 8.75
N MET A 135 -7.84 14.80 9.32
CA MET A 135 -8.69 14.05 10.25
C MET A 135 -8.07 14.13 11.63
N VAL A 136 -8.84 14.54 12.63
CA VAL A 136 -8.38 14.69 14.01
C VAL A 136 -9.28 13.86 14.92
N PHE A 137 -8.75 12.74 15.39
CA PHE A 137 -9.44 11.81 16.28
C PHE A 137 -9.23 12.22 17.73
N GLY A 138 -10.32 12.48 18.45
CA GLY A 138 -10.33 12.70 19.90
C GLY A 138 -11.26 11.72 20.60
N GLU A 139 -11.35 11.83 21.92
CA GLU A 139 -12.19 10.93 22.74
C GLU A 139 -13.69 11.16 22.53
N LYS A 140 -14.11 12.43 22.44
CA LYS A 140 -15.53 12.80 22.29
C LYS A 140 -15.92 13.27 20.91
N GLN A 141 -14.94 13.72 20.11
CA GLN A 141 -15.17 14.27 18.79
C GLN A 141 -14.12 13.80 17.80
N ILE A 142 -14.54 13.56 16.57
CA ILE A 142 -13.66 13.37 15.41
C ILE A 142 -13.88 14.55 14.46
N HIS A 143 -12.85 15.36 14.26
CA HIS A 143 -12.91 16.51 13.37
C HIS A 143 -12.40 16.16 11.98
N PHE A 144 -13.12 16.59 10.94
CA PHE A 144 -12.69 16.47 9.55
C PHE A 144 -12.61 17.85 8.91
N LEU A 145 -11.42 18.30 8.50
CA LEU A 145 -11.24 19.49 7.69
C LEU A 145 -11.05 19.09 6.22
N CYS A 146 -12.07 19.33 5.40
CA CYS A 146 -12.11 18.83 4.02
C CYS A 146 -12.99 19.70 3.10
N SER A 147 -13.06 19.36 1.82
CA SER A 147 -13.96 19.99 0.85
C SER A 147 -15.43 19.57 1.05
N GLN A 148 -16.39 20.39 0.61
CA GLN A 148 -17.83 20.09 0.70
C GLN A 148 -18.21 18.71 0.15
N MET A 149 -17.62 18.29 -0.98
CA MET A 149 -17.92 16.96 -1.56
C MET A 149 -17.52 15.82 -0.63
N LYS A 150 -16.40 15.95 0.10
CA LYS A 150 -15.94 14.94 1.07
C LYS A 150 -16.79 14.98 2.34
N ALA A 151 -17.23 16.16 2.76
CA ALA A 151 -18.14 16.33 3.88
C ALA A 151 -19.42 15.49 3.70
N SER A 152 -20.04 15.53 2.52
CA SER A 152 -21.24 14.75 2.22
C SER A 152 -21.03 13.23 2.24
N LEU A 153 -19.81 12.74 1.98
CA LEU A 153 -19.50 11.32 2.10
C LEU A 153 -19.37 10.88 3.57
N LEU A 154 -18.91 11.78 4.43
CA LEU A 154 -18.72 11.51 5.85
C LEU A 154 -20.04 11.45 6.63
N GLU A 155 -21.11 12.05 6.11
CA GLU A 155 -22.46 11.95 6.69
C GLU A 155 -22.91 10.48 6.82
N ALA A 156 -22.51 9.62 5.88
CA ALA A 156 -22.85 8.20 5.89
C ALA A 156 -22.24 7.43 7.07
N VAL A 157 -21.13 7.91 7.65
CA VAL A 157 -20.43 7.24 8.76
C VAL A 157 -20.75 7.82 10.13
N THR A 158 -21.40 8.98 10.23
CA THR A 158 -21.68 9.68 11.51
C THR A 158 -22.31 8.78 12.55
N LYS A 159 -23.40 8.09 12.21
CA LYS A 159 -24.08 7.16 13.14
C LYS A 159 -23.17 6.01 13.55
N THR A 160 -22.42 5.45 12.60
CA THR A 160 -21.51 4.32 12.84
C THR A 160 -20.41 4.72 13.83
N VAL A 161 -19.83 5.92 13.68
CA VAL A 161 -18.82 6.43 14.61
C VAL A 161 -19.42 6.61 16.01
N GLN A 162 -20.60 7.24 16.10
CA GLN A 162 -21.25 7.46 17.39
C GLN A 162 -21.57 6.15 18.11
N ASP A 163 -22.11 5.16 17.40
CA ASP A 163 -22.50 3.88 17.98
C ASP A 163 -21.28 3.05 18.46
N VAL A 164 -20.12 3.21 17.82
CA VAL A 164 -18.94 2.35 18.06
C VAL A 164 -17.96 2.94 19.06
N VAL A 165 -17.69 4.24 18.96
CA VAL A 165 -16.68 4.93 19.80
C VAL A 165 -17.26 6.07 20.62
N GLY A 166 -18.56 6.34 20.52
CA GLY A 166 -19.23 7.38 21.31
C GLY A 166 -18.82 8.81 20.96
N ALA A 167 -18.16 9.00 19.82
CA ALA A 167 -17.62 10.30 19.40
C ALA A 167 -18.46 10.95 18.29
N ASP A 168 -18.71 12.26 18.43
CA ASP A 168 -19.43 13.03 17.42
C ASP A 168 -18.51 13.38 16.24
N ILE A 169 -18.99 13.23 15.00
CA ILE A 169 -18.30 13.76 13.83
C ILE A 169 -18.57 15.26 13.71
N VAL A 170 -17.51 16.06 13.67
CA VAL A 170 -17.57 17.50 13.42
C VAL A 170 -16.85 17.82 12.11
N VAL A 171 -17.62 18.16 11.07
CA VAL A 171 -17.06 18.47 9.74
C VAL A 171 -16.83 19.96 9.59
N HIS A 172 -15.60 20.33 9.28
CA HIS A 172 -15.16 21.68 8.94
C HIS A 172 -14.97 21.78 7.44
N VAL A 173 -15.91 22.43 6.75
CA VAL A 173 -15.83 22.60 5.30
C VAL A 173 -14.86 23.74 4.97
N LYS A 174 -13.91 23.45 4.09
CA LYS A 174 -12.99 24.42 3.50
C LYS A 174 -13.46 24.81 2.11
N SER A 175 -13.84 26.08 1.94
CA SER A 175 -14.30 26.58 0.64
C SER A 175 -13.15 26.69 -0.38
N LYS A 176 -13.50 26.87 -1.65
CA LYS A 176 -12.52 27.15 -2.71
C LYS A 176 -11.93 28.56 -2.47
N GLY A 177 -10.61 28.67 -2.44
CA GLY A 177 -9.91 29.94 -2.16
C GLY A 177 -9.51 30.14 -0.69
N GLU A 178 -10.12 29.41 0.24
CA GLU A 178 -9.70 29.42 1.66
C GLU A 178 -8.49 28.50 1.89
N ASP A 179 -7.64 28.88 2.85
CA ASP A 179 -6.49 28.11 3.33
C ASP A 179 -6.83 27.17 4.50
N GLY A 180 -8.05 27.28 5.06
CA GLY A 180 -8.53 26.48 6.18
C GLY A 180 -8.12 27.02 7.57
N SER A 181 -7.49 28.19 7.64
CA SER A 181 -6.90 28.75 8.86
C SER A 181 -7.91 28.86 10.02
N THR A 182 -9.09 29.43 9.77
CA THR A 182 -10.17 29.58 10.77
C THR A 182 -10.67 28.23 11.28
N GLN A 183 -10.83 27.26 10.38
CA GLN A 183 -11.27 25.91 10.71
C GLN A 183 -10.22 25.19 11.59
N MET A 184 -8.93 25.37 11.31
CA MET A 184 -7.86 24.83 12.15
C MET A 184 -7.88 25.44 13.55
N ASP A 185 -8.12 26.74 13.67
CA ASP A 185 -8.22 27.41 14.97
C ASP A 185 -9.42 26.89 15.77
N ALA A 186 -10.56 26.66 15.12
CA ALA A 186 -11.72 26.01 15.73
C ALA A 186 -11.38 24.60 16.25
N ILE A 187 -10.64 23.79 15.49
CA ILE A 187 -10.19 22.46 15.92
C ILE A 187 -9.28 22.57 17.16
N PHE A 188 -8.26 23.45 17.14
CA PHE A 188 -7.36 23.61 18.29
C PHE A 188 -8.08 24.13 19.53
N ASN A 189 -9.03 25.05 19.37
CA ASN A 189 -9.84 25.55 20.48
C ASN A 189 -10.74 24.46 21.07
N SER A 190 -11.33 23.62 20.21
CA SER A 190 -12.10 22.45 20.64
C SER A 190 -11.24 21.49 21.48
N ILE A 191 -10.03 21.15 21.00
CA ILE A 191 -9.06 20.30 21.72
C ILE A 191 -8.74 20.87 23.11
N ARG A 192 -8.42 22.16 23.20
CA ARG A 192 -8.08 22.83 24.47
C ARG A 192 -9.25 22.90 25.44
N THR A 193 -10.47 23.01 24.92
CA THR A 193 -11.69 23.08 25.75
C THR A 193 -12.04 21.71 26.31
N GLN A 194 -11.83 20.65 25.54
CA GLN A 194 -12.22 19.29 25.92
C GLN A 194 -11.19 18.58 26.80
N LEU A 195 -9.91 18.92 26.67
CA LEU A 195 -8.81 18.22 27.32
C LEU A 195 -8.00 19.14 28.23
N LYS A 196 -7.77 18.71 29.47
CA LYS A 196 -6.92 19.43 30.44
C LYS A 196 -5.44 19.45 30.04
N SER A 197 -4.96 18.39 29.40
CA SER A 197 -3.54 18.24 29.02
C SER A 197 -3.42 17.57 27.65
N PRO A 198 -3.72 18.31 26.56
CA PRO A 198 -3.71 17.75 25.21
C PRO A 198 -2.27 17.46 24.73
N VAL A 199 -2.09 16.32 24.08
CA VAL A 199 -0.90 15.93 23.32
C VAL A 199 -1.37 15.50 21.93
N VAL A 200 -1.01 16.29 20.91
CA VAL A 200 -1.45 16.08 19.54
C VAL A 200 -0.47 15.17 18.80
N GLY A 201 -0.93 13.96 18.50
CA GLY A 201 -0.24 13.00 17.68
C GLY A 201 -0.17 13.44 16.23
N TYR A 202 1.00 13.31 15.60
CA TYR A 202 1.19 13.61 14.18
C TYR A 202 2.19 12.63 13.54
N ILE A 203 2.14 12.49 12.22
CA ILE A 203 3.05 11.59 11.49
C ILE A 203 4.36 12.34 11.23
N ALA A 204 5.38 12.10 12.05
CA ALA A 204 6.59 12.92 12.03
C ALA A 204 7.42 12.80 10.73
N LYS A 205 7.30 11.68 10.02
CA LYS A 205 8.10 11.38 8.82
C LYS A 205 7.43 11.80 7.51
N GLU A 206 6.23 12.38 7.55
CA GLU A 206 5.56 12.91 6.36
C GLU A 206 5.72 14.42 6.30
N ALA A 207 6.40 14.90 5.25
CA ALA A 207 6.54 16.33 5.01
C ALA A 207 5.16 16.92 4.66
N PRO A 208 4.81 18.11 5.19
CA PRO A 208 3.59 18.79 4.79
C PRO A 208 3.71 19.22 3.33
N GLU A 209 2.72 18.85 2.53
CA GLU A 209 2.68 19.18 1.11
C GLU A 209 1.34 19.80 0.73
N GLY A 210 1.41 20.95 0.05
CA GLY A 210 0.25 21.70 -0.38
C GLY A 210 -0.27 22.64 0.70
N LYS A 211 -0.88 23.74 0.24
CA LYS A 211 -1.27 24.90 1.08
C LYS A 211 -1.97 24.54 2.38
N LEU A 212 -2.90 23.57 2.35
CA LEU A 212 -3.66 23.14 3.53
C LEU A 212 -2.76 22.50 4.60
N LEU A 213 -1.89 21.58 4.20
CA LEU A 213 -1.04 20.82 5.12
C LEU A 213 0.13 21.66 5.62
N GLU A 214 0.68 22.52 4.75
CA GLU A 214 1.71 23.50 5.13
C GLU A 214 1.17 24.44 6.21
N MET A 215 -0.04 24.98 6.03
CA MET A 215 -0.71 25.82 7.02
C MET A 215 -1.00 25.05 8.33
N TRP A 216 -1.49 23.81 8.23
CA TRP A 216 -1.74 22.95 9.39
C TRP A 216 -0.47 22.71 10.20
N ALA A 217 0.62 22.29 9.54
CA ALA A 217 1.89 22.04 10.19
C ALA A 217 2.44 23.31 10.85
N HIS A 218 2.34 24.46 10.18
CA HIS A 218 2.74 25.75 10.72
C HIS A 218 1.94 26.11 11.97
N LYS A 219 0.60 26.06 11.91
CA LYS A 219 -0.25 26.37 13.08
C LYS A 219 -0.07 25.37 14.21
N LEU A 220 0.00 24.07 13.93
CA LEU A 220 0.22 23.05 14.96
C LEU A 220 1.56 23.28 15.68
N LYS A 221 2.63 23.58 14.93
CA LYS A 221 3.95 23.91 15.51
C LYS A 221 3.89 25.15 16.41
N ASN A 222 3.11 26.16 16.04
CA ASN A 222 2.99 27.43 16.76
C ASN A 222 1.84 27.45 17.80
N SER A 223 1.09 26.35 17.93
CA SER A 223 -0.09 26.28 18.80
C SER A 223 0.23 26.20 20.30
N GLY A 224 1.49 25.92 20.66
CA GLY A 224 1.90 25.59 22.03
C GLY A 224 1.42 24.23 22.54
N LEU A 225 0.68 23.46 21.73
CA LEU A 225 0.26 22.10 22.10
C LEU A 225 1.46 21.15 22.04
N PRO A 226 1.68 20.31 23.08
CA PRO A 226 2.60 19.19 23.01
C PRO A 226 2.28 18.28 21.82
N ARG A 227 3.30 17.66 21.23
CA ARG A 227 3.16 16.81 20.03
C ARG A 227 3.84 15.46 20.25
N GLY A 228 3.20 14.38 19.81
CA GLY A 228 3.73 13.02 19.83
C GLY A 228 3.86 12.44 18.43
N ASP A 229 4.89 11.63 18.16
CA ASP A 229 4.97 10.90 16.89
C ASP A 229 4.10 9.65 16.94
N ILE A 230 3.14 9.53 16.01
CA ILE A 230 2.20 8.39 15.91
C ILE A 230 2.58 7.41 14.79
N THR A 231 3.72 7.62 14.13
CA THR A 231 4.19 6.78 13.01
C THR A 231 4.26 5.30 13.38
N HIS A 232 4.69 4.99 14.61
CA HIS A 232 4.82 3.62 15.10
C HIS A 232 3.46 2.98 15.41
N GLY A 233 2.55 3.70 16.07
CA GLY A 233 1.18 3.22 16.31
C GLY A 233 0.42 2.89 15.03
N ILE A 234 0.57 3.72 13.99
CA ILE A 234 0.00 3.40 12.66
C ILE A 234 0.65 2.15 12.06
N SER A 235 1.97 1.97 12.22
CA SER A 235 2.65 0.79 11.67
C SER A 235 2.19 -0.49 12.36
N ASP A 236 1.97 -0.43 13.67
CA ASP A 236 1.58 -1.57 14.50
C ASP A 236 0.13 -2.00 14.21
N ILE A 237 -0.82 -1.05 14.21
CA ILE A 237 -2.23 -1.36 13.92
C ILE A 237 -2.44 -1.87 12.49
N LEU A 238 -1.64 -1.39 11.54
CA LEU A 238 -1.68 -1.86 10.15
C LEU A 238 -0.91 -3.18 9.95
N ALA A 239 -0.14 -3.68 10.92
CA ALA A 239 0.68 -4.88 10.72
C ALA A 239 -0.19 -6.14 10.55
N LEU A 240 -1.20 -6.30 11.41
CA LEU A 240 -2.10 -7.44 11.42
C LEU A 240 -3.18 -7.29 10.34
N LYS A 241 -3.16 -8.21 9.36
CA LYS A 241 -4.11 -8.23 8.25
C LYS A 241 -5.29 -9.13 8.57
N ASP A 242 -6.50 -8.62 8.36
CA ASP A 242 -7.71 -9.43 8.41
C ASP A 242 -7.82 -10.37 7.19
N ARG A 243 -8.81 -11.27 7.21
CA ARG A 243 -9.01 -12.27 6.14
C ARG A 243 -9.19 -11.62 4.76
N MET A 244 -9.89 -10.49 4.67
CA MET A 244 -10.16 -9.80 3.41
C MET A 244 -8.89 -9.09 2.91
N GLU A 245 -8.12 -8.50 3.82
CA GLU A 245 -6.82 -7.89 3.49
C GLU A 245 -5.83 -8.94 2.96
N ILE A 246 -5.72 -10.09 3.64
CA ILE A 246 -4.91 -11.22 3.20
C ILE A 246 -5.37 -11.69 1.82
N MET A 247 -6.68 -11.77 1.60
CA MET A 247 -7.25 -12.14 0.31
C MET A 247 -6.83 -11.16 -0.80
N ASN A 248 -6.87 -9.86 -0.53
CA ASN A 248 -6.42 -8.84 -1.49
C ASN A 248 -4.92 -8.95 -1.77
N VAL A 249 -4.08 -9.16 -0.75
CA VAL A 249 -2.64 -9.42 -0.93
C VAL A 249 -2.38 -10.66 -1.78
N ARG A 250 -3.13 -11.75 -1.57
CA ARG A 250 -3.03 -12.97 -2.38
C ARG A 250 -3.40 -12.74 -3.84
N LYS A 251 -4.46 -11.98 -4.09
CA LYS A 251 -4.89 -11.59 -5.44
C LYS A 251 -3.82 -10.77 -6.15
N ALA A 252 -3.26 -9.78 -5.45
CA ALA A 252 -2.14 -9.00 -5.94
C ALA A 252 -0.93 -9.90 -6.24
N ALA A 253 -0.54 -10.78 -5.31
CA ALA A 253 0.62 -11.65 -5.49
C ALA A 253 0.47 -12.62 -6.65
N TYR A 254 -0.73 -13.19 -6.82
CA TYR A 254 -1.04 -14.05 -7.97
C TYR A 254 -0.90 -13.30 -9.29
N LEU A 255 -1.38 -12.05 -9.35
CA LEU A 255 -1.23 -11.20 -10.52
C LEU A 255 0.25 -10.93 -10.82
N SER A 256 1.04 -10.51 -9.83
CA SER A 256 2.49 -10.29 -9.97
C SER A 256 3.22 -11.54 -10.50
N ALA A 257 2.96 -12.70 -9.90
CA ALA A 257 3.58 -13.97 -10.30
C ALA A 257 3.17 -14.37 -11.72
N SER A 258 1.89 -14.26 -12.06
CA SER A 258 1.37 -14.61 -13.38
C SER A 258 1.86 -13.67 -14.48
N THR A 259 1.98 -12.37 -14.21
CA THR A 259 2.58 -11.44 -15.15
C THR A 259 4.05 -11.78 -15.39
N LEU A 260 4.79 -12.13 -14.34
CA LEU A 260 6.18 -12.57 -14.50
C LEU A 260 6.26 -13.86 -15.35
N GLU A 261 5.49 -14.89 -15.01
CA GLU A 261 5.52 -16.21 -15.66
C GLU A 261 5.01 -16.18 -17.11
N TYR A 262 3.87 -15.54 -17.35
CA TYR A 262 3.18 -15.62 -18.65
C TYR A 262 3.42 -14.43 -19.57
N CYS A 263 3.99 -13.32 -19.07
CA CYS A 263 4.29 -12.15 -19.89
C CYS A 263 5.79 -11.86 -19.96
N VAL A 264 6.48 -11.77 -18.81
CA VAL A 264 7.90 -11.39 -18.77
C VAL A 264 8.78 -12.51 -19.31
N VAL A 265 8.65 -13.73 -18.77
CA VAL A 265 9.50 -14.87 -19.17
C VAL A 265 9.41 -15.15 -20.67
N PRO A 266 8.22 -15.30 -21.30
CA PRO A 266 8.14 -15.55 -22.74
C PRO A 266 8.71 -14.39 -23.56
N LYS A 267 8.59 -13.15 -23.07
CA LYS A 267 9.13 -11.99 -23.76
C LYS A 267 10.67 -11.95 -23.71
N LEU A 268 11.27 -12.29 -22.57
CA LEU A 268 12.72 -12.38 -22.43
C LEU A 268 13.29 -13.50 -23.31
N LEU A 269 12.71 -14.71 -23.25
CA LEU A 269 13.10 -15.83 -24.10
C LEU A 269 13.08 -15.44 -25.58
N ARG A 270 11.98 -14.84 -26.04
CA ARG A 270 11.86 -14.39 -27.43
C ARG A 270 12.88 -13.31 -27.82
N ILE A 271 13.26 -12.42 -26.90
CA ILE A 271 14.28 -11.41 -27.19
C ILE A 271 15.65 -12.07 -27.40
N ILE A 272 15.98 -13.03 -26.55
CA ILE A 272 17.25 -13.75 -26.58
C ILE A 272 17.32 -14.64 -27.83
N ASP A 273 16.31 -15.47 -28.05
CA ASP A 273 16.25 -16.43 -29.17
C ASP A 273 16.28 -15.73 -30.55
N GLU A 274 15.65 -14.55 -30.65
CA GLU A 274 15.57 -13.79 -31.91
C GLU A 274 16.66 -12.70 -32.01
N GLU A 275 17.62 -12.65 -31.07
CA GLU A 275 18.68 -11.62 -30.98
C GLU A 275 18.16 -10.19 -31.10
N LYS A 276 16.98 -9.92 -30.50
CA LYS A 276 16.33 -8.62 -30.59
C LYS A 276 16.94 -7.63 -29.61
N ARG A 277 16.82 -6.35 -29.94
CA ARG A 277 17.18 -5.24 -29.06
C ARG A 277 15.95 -4.73 -28.34
N ALA A 278 16.02 -4.66 -27.01
CA ALA A 278 15.01 -4.05 -26.15
C ALA A 278 15.71 -3.33 -25.00
N THR A 279 15.24 -2.14 -24.63
CA THR A 279 15.76 -1.43 -23.45
C THR A 279 15.06 -1.90 -22.18
N HIS A 280 15.70 -1.76 -21.02
CA HIS A 280 15.06 -2.07 -19.73
C HIS A 280 13.76 -1.27 -19.54
N SER A 281 13.77 0.02 -19.88
CA SER A 281 12.58 0.90 -19.82
C SER A 281 11.45 0.43 -20.73
N SER A 282 11.75 -0.12 -21.92
CA SER A 282 10.73 -0.66 -22.83
C SER A 282 10.07 -1.93 -22.28
N LEU A 283 10.86 -2.80 -21.62
CA LEU A 283 10.37 -3.99 -20.93
C LEU A 283 9.53 -3.63 -19.70
N SER A 284 9.94 -2.62 -18.95
CA SER A 284 9.18 -2.04 -17.85
C SER A 284 7.78 -1.61 -18.31
N LYS A 285 7.69 -0.77 -19.34
CA LYS A 285 6.42 -0.25 -19.88
C LYS A 285 5.50 -1.37 -20.40
N MET A 286 6.08 -2.36 -21.07
CA MET A 286 5.33 -3.53 -21.55
C MET A 286 4.75 -4.33 -20.39
N THR A 287 5.54 -4.53 -19.33
CA THR A 287 5.15 -5.28 -18.14
C THR A 287 4.10 -4.53 -17.33
N GLU A 288 4.25 -3.21 -17.16
CA GLU A 288 3.27 -2.33 -16.53
C GLU A 288 1.90 -2.46 -17.21
N LYS A 289 1.87 -2.35 -18.55
CA LYS A 289 0.66 -2.54 -19.34
C LYS A 289 0.04 -3.93 -19.11
N ALA A 290 0.86 -4.98 -19.06
CA ALA A 290 0.38 -6.33 -18.82
C ALA A 290 -0.27 -6.51 -17.45
N VAL A 291 0.27 -5.88 -16.39
CA VAL A 291 -0.35 -5.87 -15.05
C VAL A 291 -1.71 -5.18 -15.11
N LEU A 292 -1.77 -3.97 -15.66
CA LEU A 292 -3.00 -3.16 -15.69
C LEU A 292 -4.12 -3.80 -16.53
N GLU A 293 -3.77 -4.54 -17.58
CA GLU A 293 -4.73 -5.30 -18.40
C GLU A 293 -5.15 -6.63 -17.75
N GLY A 294 -4.60 -7.00 -16.59
CA GLY A 294 -4.81 -8.31 -15.97
C GLY A 294 -4.36 -9.47 -16.86
N LYS A 295 -3.38 -9.22 -17.74
CA LYS A 295 -2.99 -10.15 -18.79
C LYS A 295 -2.34 -11.40 -18.17
N GLY A 296 -2.83 -12.57 -18.59
CA GLY A 296 -2.41 -13.86 -18.03
C GLY A 296 -3.22 -14.32 -16.82
N VAL A 297 -4.19 -13.52 -16.33
CA VAL A 297 -5.03 -13.89 -15.18
C VAL A 297 -6.50 -13.55 -15.42
N ARG A 298 -7.28 -14.52 -15.90
CA ARG A 298 -8.75 -14.38 -15.98
C ARG A 298 -9.46 -14.91 -14.74
N PHE A 299 -8.88 -15.93 -14.10
CA PHE A 299 -9.40 -16.57 -12.90
C PHE A 299 -8.25 -16.83 -11.94
N ILE A 300 -8.46 -16.48 -10.67
CA ILE A 300 -7.56 -16.89 -9.61
C ILE A 300 -8.18 -18.12 -8.95
N TYR A 301 -7.38 -19.17 -8.84
CA TYR A 301 -7.69 -20.36 -8.08
C TYR A 301 -6.91 -20.29 -6.76
N LEU A 302 -7.54 -19.74 -5.71
CA LEU A 302 -6.92 -19.66 -4.40
C LEU A 302 -7.23 -20.92 -3.58
N PRO A 303 -6.23 -21.53 -2.93
CA PRO A 303 -6.48 -22.65 -2.03
C PRO A 303 -7.25 -22.15 -0.80
N VAL A 304 -8.37 -22.81 -0.49
CA VAL A 304 -9.23 -22.48 0.66
C VAL A 304 -8.64 -23.10 1.92
N CYS A 305 -8.28 -22.26 2.89
CA CYS A 305 -7.80 -22.73 4.20
C CYS A 305 -9.01 -22.97 5.11
N GLN A 306 -9.30 -24.25 5.43
CA GLN A 306 -10.53 -24.64 6.13
C GLN A 306 -10.45 -24.53 7.67
N ASN A 307 -9.27 -24.27 8.24
CA ASN A 307 -9.03 -24.51 9.68
C ASN A 307 -8.93 -23.26 10.58
N GLY A 308 -9.86 -22.30 10.45
CA GLY A 308 -10.30 -21.40 11.53
C GLY A 308 -9.28 -20.84 12.55
N GLY A 309 -7.99 -20.67 12.21
CA GLY A 309 -6.94 -20.17 13.12
C GLY A 309 -6.01 -21.18 13.81
N LYS A 310 -5.92 -22.46 13.44
CA LYS A 310 -4.84 -23.36 13.91
C LYS A 310 -3.70 -23.45 12.88
N LYS A 311 -2.45 -23.73 13.33
CA LYS A 311 -1.22 -23.79 12.51
C LYS A 311 -1.47 -24.50 11.17
N ALA A 312 -1.29 -23.79 10.06
CA ALA A 312 -1.52 -24.31 8.73
C ALA A 312 -0.52 -25.45 8.41
N THR A 313 -1.05 -26.64 8.14
CA THR A 313 -0.32 -27.80 7.59
C THR A 313 -0.76 -28.04 6.14
N HIS A 314 0.01 -28.79 5.34
CA HIS A 314 -0.36 -29.09 3.94
C HIS A 314 -1.74 -29.78 3.80
N SER A 315 -2.22 -30.45 4.85
CA SER A 315 -3.55 -31.07 4.94
C SER A 315 -4.70 -30.11 5.24
N SER A 316 -4.43 -28.80 5.41
CA SER A 316 -5.45 -27.80 5.82
C SER A 316 -5.99 -26.94 4.66
N PHE A 317 -5.57 -27.24 3.44
CA PHE A 317 -6.05 -26.63 2.21
C PHE A 317 -6.84 -27.67 1.43
N SER A 318 -8.11 -27.39 1.10
CA SER A 318 -8.88 -28.25 0.22
C SER A 318 -8.48 -28.04 -1.25
N ASP A 319 -8.76 -29.03 -2.10
CA ASP A 319 -8.69 -28.89 -3.56
C ASP A 319 -9.77 -27.94 -4.11
N GLU A 320 -10.68 -27.45 -3.27
CA GLU A 320 -11.64 -26.42 -3.62
C GLU A 320 -10.90 -25.10 -3.85
N ARG A 321 -10.96 -24.63 -5.10
CA ARG A 321 -10.39 -23.37 -5.51
C ARG A 321 -11.51 -22.34 -5.55
N GLU A 322 -11.41 -21.27 -4.76
CA GLU A 322 -12.34 -20.17 -4.88
C GLU A 322 -12.05 -19.43 -6.20
N GLN A 323 -12.89 -19.66 -7.22
CA GLN A 323 -12.82 -18.95 -8.48
C GLN A 323 -13.27 -17.50 -8.23
N SER A 324 -12.31 -16.63 -7.97
CA SER A 324 -12.57 -15.20 -7.84
C SER A 324 -12.13 -14.48 -9.11
N LEU A 325 -13.08 -13.81 -9.75
CA LEU A 325 -12.80 -12.93 -10.89
C LEU A 325 -12.02 -11.72 -10.37
N LEU A 326 -10.84 -11.48 -10.95
CA LEU A 326 -10.15 -10.21 -10.77
C LEU A 326 -10.97 -9.10 -11.43
N ARG A 327 -11.30 -8.11 -10.61
CA ARG A 327 -11.93 -6.88 -11.07
C ARG A 327 -10.82 -5.94 -11.54
N LEU A 328 -10.80 -5.63 -12.83
CA LEU A 328 -9.74 -4.82 -13.44
C LEU A 328 -9.67 -3.42 -12.82
N GLU A 329 -10.80 -2.85 -12.43
CA GLU A 329 -10.89 -1.54 -11.78
C GLU A 329 -10.28 -1.50 -10.37
N LYS A 330 -9.86 -2.64 -9.84
CA LYS A 330 -9.18 -2.76 -8.54
C LYS A 330 -7.68 -3.05 -8.69
N ILE A 331 -7.17 -3.21 -9.91
CA ILE A 331 -5.77 -3.50 -10.18
C ILE A 331 -5.00 -2.19 -10.36
N ASP A 332 -3.82 -2.12 -9.77
CA ASP A 332 -2.82 -1.11 -10.08
C ASP A 332 -1.41 -1.73 -10.02
N ILE A 333 -0.38 -0.99 -10.41
CA ILE A 333 1.02 -1.36 -10.18
C ILE A 333 1.52 -0.74 -8.87
N CYS A 334 2.42 -1.44 -8.18
CA CYS A 334 3.06 -0.87 -6.99
C CYS A 334 4.12 0.18 -7.35
N TYR A 335 4.81 -0.07 -8.44
CA TYR A 335 5.87 0.74 -9.01
C TYR A 335 6.11 0.25 -10.44
N ALA A 336 6.80 1.06 -11.26
CA ALA A 336 7.17 0.66 -12.62
C ALA A 336 8.12 -0.56 -12.59
N PRO A 337 7.81 -1.68 -13.28
CA PRO A 337 8.61 -2.90 -13.20
C PRO A 337 10.10 -2.67 -13.46
N ILE A 338 10.95 -3.31 -12.65
CA ILE A 338 12.40 -3.08 -12.66
C ILE A 338 13.06 -4.17 -13.49
N PHE A 339 13.89 -3.78 -14.46
CA PHE A 339 14.73 -4.65 -15.26
C PHE A 339 16.17 -4.16 -15.19
N GLN A 340 17.12 -5.05 -14.92
CA GLN A 340 18.54 -4.74 -14.78
C GLN A 340 19.37 -5.87 -15.41
N SER A 341 20.41 -5.51 -16.14
CA SER A 341 21.39 -6.43 -16.73
C SER A 341 22.70 -5.68 -17.02
N GLY A 342 23.70 -6.36 -17.58
CA GLY A 342 24.93 -5.71 -18.07
C GLY A 342 25.85 -5.18 -16.95
N GLY A 343 25.83 -5.84 -15.78
CA GLY A 343 26.68 -5.49 -14.64
C GLY A 343 26.22 -4.26 -13.86
N LYS A 344 25.10 -3.63 -14.23
CA LYS A 344 24.54 -2.46 -13.54
C LYS A 344 23.31 -2.86 -12.72
N PHE A 345 23.56 -3.20 -11.46
CA PHE A 345 22.52 -3.63 -10.54
C PHE A 345 22.33 -2.63 -9.40
N ASP A 346 21.06 -2.34 -9.08
CA ASP A 346 20.65 -1.59 -7.90
C ASP A 346 19.52 -2.35 -7.20
N LEU A 347 19.84 -2.98 -6.07
CA LEU A 347 18.88 -3.81 -5.32
C LEU A 347 18.05 -2.99 -4.33
N ARG A 348 18.18 -1.66 -4.31
CA ARG A 348 17.34 -0.80 -3.49
C ARG A 348 15.92 -0.75 -4.06
N PRO A 349 14.88 -0.64 -3.21
CA PRO A 349 13.48 -0.56 -3.67
C PRO A 349 13.18 0.62 -4.62
N GLY A 350 14.00 1.67 -4.58
CA GLY A 350 13.86 2.85 -5.44
C GLY A 350 14.59 2.76 -6.79
N ALA A 351 15.11 1.59 -7.17
CA ALA A 351 15.76 1.40 -8.46
C ALA A 351 14.78 1.59 -9.63
N ILE A 352 15.28 2.07 -10.77
CA ILE A 352 14.48 2.38 -11.96
C ILE A 352 15.12 1.73 -13.19
N SER A 353 14.29 1.12 -14.04
CA SER A 353 14.70 0.60 -15.35
C SER A 353 15.25 1.72 -16.24
N ASN A 354 16.50 1.61 -16.69
CA ASN A 354 17.16 2.60 -17.54
C ASN A 354 16.90 2.37 -19.05
N ASP A 355 17.47 3.22 -19.91
CA ASP A 355 17.34 3.11 -21.38
C ASP A 355 18.46 2.27 -22.02
N GLU A 356 19.28 1.57 -21.24
CA GLU A 356 20.29 0.67 -21.79
C GLU A 356 19.65 -0.59 -22.38
N THR A 357 20.28 -1.14 -23.41
CA THR A 357 19.82 -2.38 -24.05
C THR A 357 20.03 -3.55 -23.10
N LEU A 358 19.05 -4.45 -23.05
CA LEU A 358 19.14 -5.70 -22.31
C LEU A 358 20.39 -6.47 -22.74
N TYR A 359 21.22 -6.82 -21.77
CA TYR A 359 22.45 -7.59 -21.96
C TYR A 359 22.20 -9.05 -21.59
N TYR A 360 22.52 -9.96 -22.50
CA TYR A 360 22.25 -11.39 -22.38
C TYR A 360 23.35 -12.26 -22.99
N ASP A 361 24.61 -11.80 -23.01
CA ASP A 361 25.73 -12.66 -23.41
C ASP A 361 25.98 -13.76 -22.37
N SER A 362 26.78 -14.77 -22.74
CA SER A 362 27.15 -15.86 -21.85
C SER A 362 27.78 -15.36 -20.54
N GLY A 363 27.38 -15.97 -19.43
CA GLY A 363 27.80 -15.59 -18.08
C GLY A 363 27.10 -14.36 -17.51
N SER A 364 26.03 -13.87 -18.16
CA SER A 364 25.29 -12.70 -17.70
C SER A 364 24.07 -13.05 -16.83
N ALA A 365 23.56 -12.02 -16.14
CA ALA A 365 22.36 -12.11 -15.31
C ALA A 365 21.39 -10.97 -15.63
N ILE A 366 20.10 -11.29 -15.60
CA ILE A 366 19.00 -10.33 -15.73
C ILE A 366 18.18 -10.38 -14.45
N VAL A 367 18.09 -9.25 -13.73
CA VAL A 367 17.23 -9.11 -12.56
C VAL A 367 15.92 -8.43 -12.98
N CYS A 368 14.79 -9.04 -12.63
CA CYS A 368 13.47 -8.50 -12.84
C CYS A 368 12.69 -8.44 -11.52
N ALA A 369 12.04 -7.31 -11.23
CA ALA A 369 11.09 -7.18 -10.14
C ALA A 369 9.75 -6.59 -10.63
N VAL A 370 8.65 -7.26 -10.28
CA VAL A 370 7.29 -6.88 -10.64
C VAL A 370 6.47 -6.77 -9.36
N GLY A 371 5.81 -5.63 -9.17
CA GLY A 371 4.90 -5.41 -8.05
C GLY A 371 3.54 -4.96 -8.56
N SER A 372 2.50 -5.70 -8.19
CA SER A 372 1.11 -5.33 -8.46
C SER A 372 0.33 -5.11 -7.17
N GLN A 373 -0.72 -4.31 -7.28
CA GLN A 373 -1.65 -3.96 -6.23
C GLN A 373 -3.05 -4.43 -6.60
N TYR A 374 -3.80 -4.91 -5.60
CA TYR A 374 -5.22 -5.20 -5.74
C TYR A 374 -6.00 -4.58 -4.58
N ASN A 375 -6.96 -3.72 -4.89
CA ASN A 375 -7.79 -3.00 -3.91
C ASN A 375 -6.94 -2.29 -2.84
N SER A 376 -5.88 -1.62 -3.28
CA SER A 376 -4.89 -0.93 -2.43
C SER A 376 -3.93 -1.81 -1.61
N TYR A 377 -3.97 -3.14 -1.75
CA TYR A 377 -3.03 -4.07 -1.11
C TYR A 377 -1.93 -4.49 -2.08
N CYS A 378 -0.67 -4.24 -1.69
CA CYS A 378 0.50 -4.45 -2.53
C CYS A 378 1.01 -5.90 -2.45
N SER A 379 1.75 -6.29 -3.48
CA SER A 379 2.54 -7.53 -3.54
C SER A 379 3.81 -7.29 -4.36
N ASN A 380 4.77 -8.21 -4.25
CA ASN A 380 6.03 -8.10 -4.98
C ASN A 380 6.57 -9.50 -5.33
N VAL A 381 7.16 -9.62 -6.52
CA VAL A 381 7.97 -10.77 -6.92
C VAL A 381 9.22 -10.28 -7.64
N ALA A 382 10.38 -10.87 -7.31
CA ALA A 382 11.62 -10.64 -8.03
C ALA A 382 12.27 -11.97 -8.43
N ARG A 383 12.90 -12.02 -9.59
CA ARG A 383 13.64 -13.18 -10.10
C ARG A 383 14.91 -12.74 -10.81
N THR A 384 15.89 -13.64 -10.82
CA THR A 384 17.10 -13.53 -11.59
C THR A 384 17.08 -14.60 -12.67
N PHE A 385 17.34 -14.21 -13.92
CA PHE A 385 17.53 -15.11 -15.04
C PHE A 385 19.02 -15.17 -15.35
N LEU A 386 19.58 -16.37 -15.43
CA LEU A 386 20.98 -16.61 -15.70
C LEU A 386 21.13 -17.05 -17.16
N ILE A 387 22.05 -16.42 -17.89
CA ILE A 387 22.32 -16.74 -19.30
C ILE A 387 23.67 -17.45 -19.38
N ASP A 388 23.64 -18.72 -19.80
CA ASP A 388 24.81 -19.61 -19.86
C ASP A 388 25.77 -19.44 -18.67
N PRO A 389 25.30 -19.67 -17.43
CA PRO A 389 26.10 -19.42 -16.23
C PRO A 389 27.33 -20.34 -16.20
N THR A 390 28.48 -19.78 -15.85
CA THR A 390 29.70 -20.56 -15.58
C THR A 390 29.70 -21.08 -14.14
N PRO A 391 30.09 -22.34 -13.90
CA PRO A 391 30.32 -22.84 -12.54
C PRO A 391 31.42 -22.00 -11.87
N THR A 392 31.23 -21.66 -10.59
CA THR A 392 32.28 -21.04 -9.74
C THR A 392 33.25 -22.05 -9.20
#